data_AF-A0AAE2MN15-F1
#
_entry.id   AF-A0AAE2MN15-F1
#
_cell.length_a   1.000
_cell.length_b   1.000
_cell.length_c   1.000
_cell.angle_alpha   90.00
_cell.angle_beta   90.00
_cell.angle_gamma   90.00
#
_symmetry.space_group_name_H-M   'P 1'
#
loop_
_entity.id
_entity.type
_entity.pdbx_description
1 polymer ?
#
loop_
_entity_poly.entity_id
_entity_poly.type
_entity_poly.pdbx_seq_one_letter_code
_entity_poly.pdbx_strand_id
1 'polypeptide(L)' 'SVIARLRADTGIAPGQNTRLAFNLDKAVFFDPESQARIG' A
#
# COMPACT_ATOMS: atom_id res chain seq x y z
N SER A 1 -1.23 -5.57 -9.40
CA SER A 1 -0.12 -4.64 -9.12
C SER A 1 -0.57 -3.67 -8.05
N VAL A 2 0.30 -3.28 -7.13
CA VAL A 2 -0.01 -2.28 -6.08
C VAL A 2 0.77 -1.02 -6.41
N ILE A 3 0.12 0.15 -6.31
CA ILE A 3 0.77 1.44 -6.54
C ILE A 3 1.04 2.07 -5.18
N ALA A 4 2.31 2.33 -4.88
CA ALA A 4 2.74 3.05 -3.67
C ALA A 4 3.26 4.43 -4.06
N ARG A 5 2.94 5.45 -3.26
CA ARG A 5 3.49 6.81 -3.40
C ARG A 5 4.57 7.03 -2.35
N LEU A 6 5.78 7.30 -2.81
CA LEU A 6 6.96 7.57 -1.99
C LEU A 6 7.19 9.08 -1.86
N ARG A 7 8.01 9.47 -0.89
CA ARG A 7 8.46 10.87 -0.78
C ARG A 7 9.47 11.19 -1.88
N ALA A 8 9.55 12.45 -2.27
CA ALA A 8 10.42 12.90 -3.37
C ALA A 8 11.93 12.79 -3.05
N ASP A 9 12.29 12.79 -1.77
CA ASP A 9 13.65 12.64 -1.26
C ASP A 9 14.06 11.17 -1.05
N THR A 10 13.15 10.22 -1.33
CA THR A 10 13.45 8.80 -1.17
C THR A 10 14.39 8.36 -2.29
N GLY A 11 15.65 8.03 -1.95
CA GLY A 11 16.67 7.56 -2.89
C GLY A 11 16.45 6.14 -3.40
N ILE A 12 15.29 5.87 -4.02
CA ILE A 12 14.93 4.56 -4.59
C ILE A 12 15.14 4.63 -6.09
N ALA A 13 16.00 3.75 -6.61
CA ALA A 13 16.24 3.57 -8.04
C ALA A 13 15.45 2.39 -8.62
N PRO A 14 15.13 2.38 -9.93
CA PRO A 14 14.58 1.19 -10.59
C PRO A 14 15.46 -0.04 -10.39
N GLY A 15 14.86 -1.20 -10.09
CA GLY A 15 15.57 -2.46 -9.84
C GLY A 15 16.12 -2.62 -8.42
N GLN A 16 16.03 -1.59 -7.57
CA GLN A 16 16.42 -1.69 -6.17
C GLN A 16 15.29 -2.29 -5.33
N ASN A 17 15.59 -3.39 -4.62
CA ASN A 17 14.68 -3.91 -3.59
C ASN A 17 14.62 -2.92 -2.43
N THR A 18 13.44 -2.41 -2.14
CA THR A 18 13.18 -1.45 -1.06
C THR A 18 12.05 -1.94 -0.17
N ARG A 19 12.14 -1.66 1.14
CA ARG A 19 11.11 -2.08 2.10
C ARG A 19 10.06 -0.99 2.23
N LEU A 20 8.84 -1.28 1.76
CA LEU A 20 7.69 -0.39 1.93
C LEU A 20 7.05 -0.64 3.29
N ALA A 21 6.91 0.41 4.10
CA ALA A 21 6.11 0.39 5.31
C ALA A 21 4.68 0.86 4.99
N PHE A 22 3.70 0.01 5.26
CA PHE A 22 2.29 0.33 5.08
C PHE A 22 1.70 0.81 6.41
N ASN A 23 0.93 1.91 6.36
CA ASN A 23 0.13 2.34 7.49
C ASN A 23 -1.11 1.43 7.59
N LEU A 24 -1.16 0.61 8.64
CA LEU A 24 -2.24 -0.34 8.86
C LEU A 24 -3.49 0.27 9.49
N ASP A 25 -3.40 1.45 10.12
CA ASP A 25 -4.58 2.18 10.61
C ASP A 25 -5.48 2.62 9.44
N LYS A 26 -4.89 2.78 8.26
CA LYS A 26 -5.60 3.09 7.01
C LYS A 26 -5.98 1.85 6.22
N ALA A 27 -5.67 0.64 6.70
CA ALA A 27 -6.09 -0.57 6.03
C ALA A 27 -7.62 -0.69 6.09
N VAL A 28 -8.21 -1.11 4.97
CA VAL A 28 -9.65 -1.33 4.87
C VAL A 28 -9.87 -2.71 4.28
N PHE A 29 -10.72 -3.49 4.92
CA PHE A 29 -11.13 -4.81 4.44
C PHE A 29 -12.51 -4.70 3.78
N PHE A 30 -12.73 -5.53 2.78
CA PHE A 30 -14.00 -5.61 2.06
C PHE A 30 -14.43 -7.07 1.97
N ASP A 31 -15.73 -7.30 2.12
CA ASP A 31 -16.34 -8.58 1.83
C ASP A 31 -16.33 -8.82 0.30
N PRO A 32 -15.80 -9.95 -0.18
CA PRO A 32 -15.66 -10.18 -1.63
C PRO A 32 -17.00 -10.41 -2.35
N GLU A 33 -18.06 -10.85 -1.67
CA GLU A 33 -19.36 -11.12 -2.29
C GLU A 33 -20.23 -9.86 -2.36
N SER A 34 -20.32 -9.14 -1.25
CA SER A 34 -21.18 -7.96 -1.09
C SER A 34 -20.46 -6.63 -1.34
N GLN A 35 -19.13 -6.64 -1.42
CA GLN A 35 -18.27 -5.44 -1.49
C GLN A 35 -18.43 -4.50 -0.29
N ALA A 36 -19.09 -4.95 0.78
CA ALA A 36 -19.29 -4.18 1.98
C ALA A 36 -17.94 -3.99 2.70
N ARG A 37 -17.72 -2.79 3.22
CA ARG A 37 -16.55 -2.51 4.06
C ARG A 37 -16.70 -3.25 5.39
N ILE A 38 -15.71 -4.08 5.74
CA ILE A 38 -15.62 -4.76 7.03
C ILE A 38 -14.50 -4.09 7.84
N GLY A 39 -14.79 -3.70 9.08
CA GLY A 39 -13.85 -3.01 9.96
C GLY A 39 -14.34 -2.93 11.39
#